data_AF-A0A6L6CSD7-F1
#
_entry.id   AF-A0A6L6CSD7-F1
#
_cell.length_a   1.000
_cell.length_b   1.000
_cell.length_c   1.000
_cell.angle_alpha   90.00
_cell.angle_beta   90.00
_cell.angle_gamma   90.00
#
_symmetry.space_group_name_H-M   'P 1'
#
loop_
_entity.id
_entity.type
_entity.pdbx_description
1 polymer ?
#
loop_
_entity_poly.entity_id
_entity_poly.type
_entity_poly.pdbx_seq_one_letter_code
_entity_poly.pdbx_strand_id
1 'polypeptide(L)'
;MANKPPREEWISTAPIGGAPPITSDPPFHADARRLLLPAFSPQVVAEWEPEIRRLCNELIDNLEGLDVVDAAVQYAQNIPVYVIARMLGLPL
;
A
#
# COMPACT_ATOMS: atom_id res chain seq x y z
N MET A 1 18.58 1.90 32.29
CA MET A 1 19.38 1.19 31.27
C MET A 1 18.57 -0.02 30.83
N ALA A 2 17.83 0.08 29.74
CA ALA A 2 16.95 -1.01 29.28
C ALA A 2 17.77 -2.00 28.46
N ASN A 3 17.77 -3.26 28.88
CA ASN A 3 18.47 -4.37 28.28
C ASN A 3 17.87 -4.65 26.88
N LYS A 4 18.53 -4.18 25.83
CA LYS A 4 18.13 -4.48 24.45
C LYS A 4 18.65 -5.90 24.17
N PRO A 5 17.77 -6.86 23.81
CA PRO A 5 18.21 -8.23 23.57
C PRO A 5 19.34 -8.28 22.52
N PRO A 6 20.26 -9.26 22.59
CA PRO A 6 21.31 -9.41 21.59
C PRO A 6 20.67 -9.56 20.20
N ARG A 7 21.24 -8.88 19.20
CA ARG A 7 20.67 -8.78 17.83
C ARG A 7 20.39 -10.15 17.19
N GLU A 8 21.04 -11.19 17.67
CA GLU A 8 20.93 -12.58 17.22
C GLU A 8 19.57 -13.23 17.57
N GLU A 9 18.94 -12.86 18.69
CA GLU A 9 17.63 -13.41 19.10
C GLU A 9 16.47 -12.90 18.22
N TRP A 10 16.61 -11.73 17.61
CA TRP A 10 15.58 -11.13 16.75
C TRP A 10 15.45 -11.83 15.39
N ILE A 11 16.46 -12.63 15.03
CA ILE A 11 16.57 -13.25 13.71
C ILE A 11 15.93 -14.65 13.71
N SER A 12 15.66 -15.25 14.88
CA SER A 12 15.39 -16.68 14.98
C SER A 12 13.91 -17.11 14.83
N THR A 13 12.94 -16.20 14.91
CA THR A 13 11.50 -16.58 14.86
C THR A 13 10.64 -15.68 13.96
N ALA A 14 11.21 -14.64 13.37
CA ALA A 14 10.52 -13.79 12.40
C ALA A 14 10.76 -14.32 10.97
N PRO A 15 9.85 -14.06 10.02
CA PRO A 15 10.15 -14.32 8.61
C PRO A 15 11.42 -13.56 8.22
N ILE A 16 12.32 -14.17 7.43
CA ILE A 16 13.64 -13.61 7.09
C ILE A 16 13.44 -12.20 6.52
N GLY A 17 13.89 -11.16 7.23
CA GLY A 17 13.72 -9.74 6.86
C GLY A 17 12.56 -9.03 7.59
N GLY A 18 12.73 -7.74 7.88
CA GLY A 18 11.76 -6.98 8.70
C GLY A 18 10.37 -6.78 8.10
N ALA A 19 10.23 -6.90 6.77
CA ALA A 19 8.97 -6.77 6.04
C ALA A 19 8.99 -7.66 4.77
N PRO A 20 8.79 -8.98 4.89
CA PRO A 20 8.66 -9.84 3.72
C PRO A 20 7.35 -9.54 2.96
N PRO A 21 7.30 -9.74 1.63
CA PRO A 21 8.36 -10.29 0.80
C PRO A 21 9.45 -9.29 0.42
N ILE A 22 9.24 -7.98 0.57
CA ILE A 22 10.17 -6.98 0.03
C ILE A 22 11.58 -7.03 0.66
N THR A 23 11.70 -7.49 1.91
CA THR A 23 13.00 -7.62 2.59
C THR A 23 13.51 -9.06 2.68
N SER A 24 12.93 -10.02 1.93
CA SER A 24 13.29 -11.43 2.04
C SER A 24 13.85 -12.00 0.73
N ASP A 25 14.76 -12.96 0.87
CA ASP A 25 15.35 -13.72 -0.24
C ASP A 25 14.72 -15.13 -0.37
N PRO A 26 14.94 -15.84 -1.49
CA PRO A 26 14.62 -17.26 -1.59
C PRO A 26 15.29 -18.10 -0.48
N PRO A 27 14.64 -19.20 -0.02
CA PRO A 27 13.36 -19.71 -0.51
C PRO A 27 12.15 -18.96 0.06
N PHE A 28 12.30 -18.21 1.16
CA PHE A 28 11.20 -17.63 1.92
C PHE A 28 10.39 -16.58 1.13
N HIS A 29 11.06 -15.79 0.28
CA HIS A 29 10.41 -14.83 -0.61
C HIS A 29 9.25 -15.44 -1.42
N ALA A 30 9.44 -16.67 -1.92
CA ALA A 30 8.45 -17.33 -2.76
C ALA A 30 7.14 -17.62 -1.99
N ASP A 31 7.25 -18.08 -0.74
CA ASP A 31 6.09 -18.38 0.10
C ASP A 31 5.35 -17.12 0.55
N ALA A 32 6.08 -16.09 0.99
CA ALA A 32 5.47 -14.82 1.38
C ALA A 32 4.73 -14.17 0.20
N ARG A 33 5.36 -14.15 -0.99
CA ARG A 33 4.73 -13.63 -2.22
C ARG A 33 3.51 -14.45 -2.62
N ARG A 34 3.55 -15.78 -2.49
CA ARG A 34 2.42 -16.67 -2.82
C ARG A 34 1.18 -16.40 -1.97
N LEU A 35 1.36 -16.03 -0.69
CA LEU A 35 0.24 -15.65 0.19
C LEU A 35 -0.33 -14.27 -0.15
N LEU A 36 0.51 -13.31 -0.56
CA LEU A 36 0.12 -11.93 -0.84
C LEU A 36 -0.60 -11.77 -2.20
N LEU A 37 -0.07 -12.37 -3.26
CA LEU A 37 -0.49 -12.10 -4.65
C LEU A 37 -1.98 -12.31 -4.97
N PRO A 38 -2.70 -13.30 -4.41
CA PRO A 38 -4.12 -13.49 -4.75
C PRO A 38 -4.99 -12.25 -4.52
N ALA A 39 -4.71 -11.48 -3.45
CA ALA A 39 -5.41 -10.22 -3.14
C ALA A 39 -5.11 -9.09 -4.15
N PHE A 40 -4.07 -9.26 -4.99
CA PHE A 40 -3.65 -8.32 -6.03
C PHE A 40 -3.73 -8.93 -7.42
N SER A 41 -4.57 -9.97 -7.61
CA SER A 41 -4.80 -10.54 -8.93
C SER A 41 -5.44 -9.51 -9.87
N PRO A 42 -5.25 -9.62 -11.20
CA PRO A 42 -5.83 -8.67 -12.15
C PRO A 42 -7.36 -8.51 -12.01
N GLN A 43 -8.06 -9.60 -11.68
CA GLN A 43 -9.51 -9.59 -11.46
C GLN A 43 -9.88 -8.77 -10.22
N VAL A 44 -9.22 -9.01 -9.08
CA VAL A 44 -9.45 -8.25 -7.85
C VAL A 44 -9.10 -6.78 -8.03
N VAL A 45 -8.00 -6.46 -8.71
CA VAL A 45 -7.60 -5.07 -9.00
C VAL A 45 -8.62 -4.38 -9.91
N ALA A 46 -9.20 -5.08 -10.89
CA ALA A 46 -10.22 -4.52 -11.78
C ALA A 46 -11.50 -4.11 -11.05
N GLU A 47 -11.87 -4.80 -9.96
CA GLU A 47 -13.03 -4.44 -9.14
C GLU A 47 -12.90 -3.04 -8.49
N TRP A 48 -11.68 -2.55 -8.28
CA TRP A 48 -11.41 -1.22 -7.74
C TRP A 48 -11.56 -0.10 -8.77
N GLU A 49 -11.48 -0.40 -10.06
CA GLU A 49 -11.44 0.60 -11.13
C GLU A 49 -12.62 1.59 -11.08
N PRO A 50 -13.88 1.15 -10.91
CA PRO A 50 -15.01 2.08 -10.85
C PRO A 50 -14.92 3.05 -9.67
N GLU A 51 -14.46 2.59 -8.51
CA GLU A 51 -14.33 3.43 -7.32
C GLU A 51 -13.17 4.42 -7.43
N ILE A 52 -12.01 3.96 -7.87
CA ILE A 52 -10.84 4.83 -8.07
C ILE A 52 -11.13 5.87 -9.15
N ARG A 53 -11.86 5.50 -10.22
CA ARG A 53 -12.29 6.43 -11.26
C ARG A 53 -13.21 7.52 -10.71
N ARG A 54 -14.18 7.17 -9.85
CA ARG A 54 -15.03 8.16 -9.17
C ARG A 54 -14.19 9.16 -8.37
N LEU A 55 -13.29 8.66 -7.52
CA LEU A 55 -12.37 9.51 -6.75
C LEU A 55 -11.56 10.44 -7.65
N CYS A 56 -10.97 9.91 -8.73
CA CYS A 56 -10.20 10.71 -9.67
C CYS A 56 -11.02 11.84 -10.30
N ASN A 57 -12.28 11.58 -10.66
CA ASN A 57 -13.16 12.61 -11.19
C ASN A 57 -13.51 13.66 -10.12
N GLU A 58 -13.88 13.23 -8.91
CA GLU A 58 -14.16 14.15 -7.80
C GLU A 58 -12.96 15.05 -7.47
N LEU A 59 -11.74 14.49 -7.48
CA LEU A 59 -10.53 15.27 -7.27
C LEU A 59 -10.28 16.28 -8.40
N ILE A 60 -10.65 15.96 -9.65
CA ILE A 60 -10.55 16.90 -10.79
C ILE A 60 -11.61 18.00 -10.68
N ASP A 61 -12.84 17.64 -10.34
CA ASP A 61 -13.95 18.59 -10.17
C ASP A 61 -13.60 19.63 -9.09
N ASN A 62 -12.90 19.21 -8.02
CA ASN A 62 -12.42 20.11 -6.96
C ASN A 62 -11.33 21.11 -7.41
N LEU A 63 -10.79 20.97 -8.62
CA LEU A 63 -9.82 21.90 -9.20
C LEU A 63 -10.49 23.00 -10.03
N GLU A 64 -11.81 22.93 -10.23
CA GLU A 64 -12.54 23.90 -11.05
C GLU A 64 -12.34 25.33 -10.55
N GLY A 65 -12.11 26.26 -11.49
CA GLY A 65 -11.92 27.69 -11.20
C GLY A 65 -10.51 28.06 -10.73
N LEU A 66 -9.58 27.11 -10.64
CA LEU A 66 -8.17 27.39 -10.37
C LEU A 66 -7.40 27.62 -11.67
N ASP A 67 -6.73 28.76 -11.78
CA ASP A 67 -5.84 29.06 -12.92
C ASP A 67 -4.52 28.27 -12.86
N VAL A 68 -4.08 27.89 -11.64
CA VAL A 68 -2.84 27.14 -11.39
C VAL A 68 -3.11 26.08 -10.33
N VAL A 69 -2.60 24.87 -10.59
CA VAL A 69 -2.78 23.71 -9.72
C VAL A 69 -1.43 23.02 -9.46
N ASP A 70 -1.15 22.68 -8.21
CA ASP A 70 -0.14 21.69 -7.84
C ASP A 70 -0.76 20.29 -7.91
N ALA A 71 -0.58 19.62 -9.05
CA ALA A 71 -1.14 18.30 -9.28
C ALA A 71 -0.56 17.22 -8.34
N ALA A 72 0.62 17.41 -7.74
CA ALA A 72 1.17 16.46 -6.78
C ALA A 72 0.38 16.52 -5.47
N VAL A 73 0.17 17.75 -4.96
CA VAL A 73 -0.49 17.98 -3.67
C VAL A 73 -2.01 17.87 -3.77
N GLN A 74 -2.60 18.47 -4.79
CA GLN A 74 -4.06 18.62 -4.91
C GLN A 74 -4.74 17.43 -5.59
N TYR A 75 -3.98 16.54 -6.25
CA TYR A 75 -4.54 15.41 -6.99
C TYR A 75 -3.83 14.08 -6.66
N ALA A 76 -2.59 13.91 -7.12
CA ALA A 76 -1.97 12.60 -7.24
C ALA A 76 -1.74 11.89 -5.90
N GLN A 77 -1.31 12.60 -4.85
CA GLN A 77 -1.02 11.98 -3.55
C GLN A 77 -2.27 11.43 -2.85
N ASN A 78 -3.46 11.96 -3.16
CA ASN A 78 -4.70 11.57 -2.49
C ASN A 78 -5.18 10.18 -2.93
N ILE A 79 -4.93 9.82 -4.19
CA ILE A 79 -5.38 8.55 -4.79
C ILE A 79 -4.83 7.32 -4.05
N PRO A 80 -3.51 7.13 -3.88
CA PRO A 80 -2.98 5.93 -3.22
C PRO A 80 -3.35 5.87 -1.73
N VAL A 81 -3.41 7.01 -1.04
CA VAL A 81 -3.81 7.06 0.38
C VAL A 81 -5.24 6.58 0.56
N TYR A 82 -6.16 7.07 -0.28
CA TYR A 82 -7.56 6.63 -0.28
C TYR A 82 -7.68 5.13 -0.52
N VAL A 83 -7.02 4.63 -1.57
CA VAL A 83 -7.10 3.20 -1.95
C VAL A 83 -6.61 2.31 -0.82
N ILE A 84 -5.45 2.61 -0.24
CA ILE A 84 -4.88 1.82 0.86
C ILE A 84 -5.79 1.86 2.09
N ALA A 85 -6.32 3.04 2.45
CA ALA A 85 -7.21 3.18 3.58
C ALA A 85 -8.50 2.35 3.42
N ARG A 86 -9.08 2.34 2.22
CA ARG A 86 -10.24 1.49 1.91
C ARG A 86 -9.91 0.00 1.92
N MET A 87 -8.77 -0.40 1.38
CA MET A 87 -8.29 -1.80 1.46
C MET A 87 -8.10 -2.24 2.92
N LEU A 88 -7.71 -1.34 3.82
CA LEU A 88 -7.54 -1.59 5.26
C LEU A 88 -8.84 -1.47 6.06
N GLY A 89 -9.97 -1.08 5.43
CA GLY A 89 -11.25 -0.90 6.11
C GLY A 89 -11.30 0.32 7.05
N LEU A 90 -10.47 1.33 6.80
CA LEU A 90 -10.47 2.57 7.58
C LEU A 90 -11.67 3.46 7.19
N PRO A 91 -12.23 4.23 8.14
CA PRO A 91 -13.24 5.24 7.82
C PRO A 91 -12.60 6.39 7.04
N LEU A 92 -13.27 6.84 5.97
CA LEU A 92 -12.89 7.97 5.12
C LEU A 92 -13.99 9.02 5.09
#